data_AF-A0A7W8P315-F1
#
_entry.id   AF-A0A7W8P315-F1
#
_cell.length_a   1.000
_cell.length_b   1.000
_cell.length_c   1.000
_cell.angle_alpha   90.00
_cell.angle_beta   90.00
_cell.angle_gamma   90.00
#
_symmetry.space_group_name_H-M   'P 1'
#
loop_
_entity.id
_entity.type
_entity.pdbx_description
1 polymer ?
#
loop_
_entity_poly.entity_id
_entity_poly.type
_entity_poly.pdbx_seq_one_letter_code
_entity_poly.pdbx_strand_id
1 'polypeptide(L)'
;MLEQVTIMPRGCALGVALITKAQDKHLYRETEIRNEVEVLLGGRNAEILMFAEASSGAASDLQEASRIGLDMVSKFEWRSCTSPFRINKHLGVHEPTRFIHVQPNESVTRDAIA
;
A
#
# COMPACT_ATOMS: atom_id res chain seq x y z
N MET A 1 -15.40 9.08 8.34
CA MET A 1 -16.06 8.29 9.40
C MET A 1 -17.07 7.35 8.74
N LEU A 2 -17.38 6.21 9.35
CA LEU A 2 -18.44 5.33 8.86
C LEU A 2 -19.77 6.08 8.93
N GLU A 3 -20.47 6.16 7.81
CA GLU A 3 -21.74 6.89 7.69
C GLU A 3 -22.92 5.94 7.66
N GLN A 4 -22.81 4.83 6.94
CA GLN A 4 -23.88 3.85 6.82
C GLN A 4 -23.35 2.46 6.50
N VAL A 5 -24.03 1.43 7.00
CA VAL A 5 -23.86 0.04 6.56
C VAL A 5 -25.22 -0.48 6.11
N THR A 6 -25.28 -1.14 4.96
CA THR A 6 -26.51 -1.74 4.44
C THR A 6 -26.24 -3.09 3.80
N ILE A 7 -27.19 -4.01 3.97
CA ILE A 7 -27.25 -5.33 3.32
C ILE A 7 -28.16 -5.32 2.09
N MET A 8 -28.74 -4.15 1.76
CA MET A 8 -29.57 -4.03 0.58
C MET A 8 -28.67 -4.00 -0.66
N PRO A 9 -28.94 -4.83 -1.68
CA PRO A 9 -28.10 -4.92 -2.86
C PRO A 9 -28.08 -3.58 -3.61
N ARG A 10 -26.88 -3.18 -4.03
CA ARG A 10 -26.60 -1.91 -4.72
C ARG A 10 -25.64 -2.20 -5.87
N GLY A 11 -26.13 -2.16 -7.11
CA GLY A 11 -25.30 -2.48 -8.28
C GLY A 11 -24.70 -3.89 -8.19
N CYS A 12 -23.37 -3.99 -8.33
CA CYS A 12 -22.64 -5.25 -8.26
C CYS A 12 -22.36 -5.76 -6.83
N ALA A 13 -22.81 -5.04 -5.79
CA ALA A 13 -22.56 -5.40 -4.41
C ALA A 13 -23.85 -5.87 -3.72
N LEU A 14 -23.75 -6.95 -2.93
CA LEU A 14 -24.85 -7.49 -2.11
C LEU A 14 -25.00 -6.76 -0.76
N GLY A 15 -24.05 -5.92 -0.40
CA GLY A 15 -24.06 -5.04 0.77
C GLY A 15 -22.93 -4.03 0.65
N VAL A 16 -23.06 -2.88 1.30
CA VAL A 16 -22.10 -1.77 1.21
C VAL A 16 -21.93 -1.09 2.57
N ALA A 17 -20.68 -0.78 2.90
CA ALA A 17 -20.32 0.17 3.95
C ALA A 17 -19.89 1.50 3.31
N LEU A 18 -20.59 2.58 3.64
CA LEU A 18 -20.29 3.94 3.19
C LEU A 18 -19.36 4.63 4.18
N ILE A 19 -18.16 4.95 3.71
CA ILE A 19 -17.14 5.63 4.50
C ILE A 19 -16.84 6.97 3.84
N THR A 20 -17.18 8.05 4.52
CA THR A 20 -16.86 9.40 4.05
C THR A 20 -15.45 9.78 4.49
N LYS A 21 -14.58 10.03 3.50
CA LYS A 21 -13.23 10.57 3.71
C LYS A 21 -13.30 12.09 3.84
N ALA A 22 -12.36 12.68 4.59
CA ALA A 22 -12.25 14.13 4.68
C ALA A 22 -11.87 14.70 3.30
N GLN A 23 -12.62 15.70 2.80
CA GLN A 23 -12.52 16.16 1.41
C GLN A 23 -11.19 16.85 1.07
N ASP A 24 -10.47 17.41 2.05
CA ASP A 24 -9.23 18.18 1.83
C ASP A 24 -7.94 17.47 2.28
N LYS A 25 -7.94 16.13 2.31
CA LYS A 25 -6.77 15.39 2.76
C LYS A 25 -5.83 15.02 1.60
N HIS A 26 -4.75 15.79 1.46
CA HIS A 26 -3.72 15.56 0.45
C HIS A 26 -2.53 14.72 0.93
N LEU A 27 -2.35 14.59 2.25
CA LEU A 27 -1.24 13.85 2.86
C LEU A 27 -1.79 12.70 3.70
N TYR A 28 -1.28 11.50 3.43
CA TYR A 28 -1.63 10.29 4.17
C TYR A 28 -0.42 9.79 4.94
N ARG A 29 -0.64 9.37 6.20
CA ARG A 29 0.37 8.64 6.96
C ARG A 29 0.33 7.17 6.57
N GLU A 30 1.46 6.46 6.69
CA GLU A 30 1.52 5.03 6.42
C GLU A 30 0.45 4.25 7.21
N THR A 31 0.28 4.60 8.49
CA THR A 31 -0.72 3.99 9.37
C THR A 31 -2.14 4.15 8.83
N GLU A 32 -2.46 5.26 8.18
CA GLU A 32 -3.81 5.51 7.68
C GLU A 32 -4.12 4.66 6.45
N ILE A 33 -3.15 4.51 5.56
CA ILE A 33 -3.28 3.64 4.39
C ILE A 33 -3.31 2.17 4.80
N ARG A 34 -2.53 1.79 5.82
CA ARG A 34 -2.60 0.45 6.42
C ARG A 34 -3.99 0.18 7.02
N ASN A 35 -4.55 1.13 7.75
CA ASN A 35 -5.91 1.01 8.28
C ASN A 35 -6.97 0.89 7.16
N GLU A 36 -6.75 1.54 6.01
CA GLU A 36 -7.66 1.39 4.85
C GLU A 36 -7.65 -0.04 4.31
N VAL A 37 -6.47 -0.66 4.23
CA VAL A 37 -6.33 -2.08 3.85
C VAL A 37 -7.00 -2.99 4.88
N GLU A 38 -6.84 -2.71 6.18
CA GLU A 38 -7.49 -3.49 7.25
C GLU A 38 -9.02 -3.46 7.14
N VAL A 39 -9.60 -2.31 6.82
CA VAL A 39 -11.05 -2.18 6.61
C VAL A 39 -11.54 -3.01 5.42
N LEU A 40 -10.82 -2.98 4.30
CA LEU A 40 -11.17 -3.76 3.10
C LEU A 40 -11.14 -5.27 3.38
N LEU A 41 -10.14 -5.75 4.11
CA LEU A 41 -9.98 -7.17 4.42
C LEU A 41 -10.88 -7.65 5.58
N GLY A 42 -11.48 -6.72 6.33
CA GLY A 42 -12.30 -7.02 7.49
C GLY A 42 -13.49 -7.93 7.19
N GLY A 43 -14.17 -7.71 6.06
CA GLY A 43 -15.31 -8.54 5.64
C GLY A 43 -14.93 -9.99 5.40
N ARG A 44 -13.88 -10.22 4.59
CA ARG A 44 -13.35 -11.57 4.32
C ARG A 44 -12.87 -12.26 5.60
N ASN A 45 -12.16 -11.54 6.47
CA ASN A 45 -11.70 -12.09 7.74
C ASN A 45 -12.88 -12.47 8.64
N ALA A 46 -13.95 -11.67 8.67
CA ALA A 46 -15.17 -12.00 9.42
C ALA A 46 -15.84 -13.27 8.88
N GLU A 47 -15.89 -13.47 7.56
CA GLU A 47 -16.40 -14.71 6.95
C GLU A 47 -15.58 -15.92 7.40
N ILE A 48 -14.26 -15.84 7.31
CA ILE A 48 -13.36 -16.93 7.72
C ILE A 48 -13.52 -17.24 9.21
N LEU A 49 -13.63 -16.21 10.07
CA LEU A 49 -13.77 -16.40 11.51
C LEU A 49 -15.09 -17.05 11.91
N MET A 50 -16.19 -16.74 11.20
CA MET A 50 -17.53 -17.24 11.55
C MET A 50 -17.91 -18.53 10.82
N PHE A 51 -17.46 -18.70 9.58
CA PHE A 51 -17.88 -19.79 8.70
C PHE A 51 -16.73 -20.74 8.32
N ALA A 52 -15.48 -20.46 8.75
CA ALA A 52 -14.28 -21.22 8.40
C ALA A 52 -14.01 -21.34 6.88
N GLU A 53 -14.66 -20.50 6.07
CA GLU A 53 -14.55 -20.44 4.63
C GLU A 53 -14.67 -18.99 4.15
N ALA A 54 -14.03 -18.65 3.04
CA ALA A 54 -14.14 -17.34 2.42
C ALA A 54 -15.04 -17.40 1.17
N SER A 55 -15.88 -16.38 0.97
CA SER A 55 -16.74 -16.30 -0.21
C SER A 55 -16.06 -15.60 -1.39
N SER A 56 -16.67 -15.71 -2.57
CA SER A 56 -16.29 -14.92 -3.76
C SER A 56 -16.73 -13.45 -3.68
N GLY A 57 -17.57 -13.09 -2.71
CA GLY A 57 -18.07 -11.73 -2.52
C GLY A 57 -16.99 -10.70 -2.19
N ALA A 58 -15.89 -11.14 -1.57
CA ALA A 58 -14.76 -10.28 -1.20
C ALA A 58 -13.77 -10.01 -2.36
N ALA A 59 -14.07 -10.42 -3.60
CA ALA A 59 -13.16 -10.25 -4.74
C ALA A 59 -12.83 -8.78 -5.03
N SER A 60 -13.83 -7.89 -4.94
CA SER A 60 -13.63 -6.45 -5.16
C SER A 60 -12.72 -5.84 -4.09
N ASP A 61 -12.94 -6.19 -2.82
CA ASP A 61 -12.13 -5.68 -1.71
C ASP A 61 -10.68 -6.15 -1.79
N LEU A 62 -10.45 -7.41 -2.20
CA LEU A 62 -9.11 -7.95 -2.43
C LEU A 62 -8.38 -7.24 -3.57
N GLN A 63 -9.07 -6.93 -4.66
CA GLN A 63 -8.49 -6.21 -5.79
C GLN A 63 -8.02 -4.82 -5.35
N GLU A 64 -8.85 -4.11 -4.59
CA GLU A 64 -8.52 -2.77 -4.11
C GLU A 64 -7.41 -2.81 -3.05
N ALA A 65 -7.46 -3.74 -2.10
CA ALA A 65 -6.41 -3.95 -1.11
C ALA A 65 -5.05 -4.25 -1.79
N SER A 66 -5.06 -5.07 -2.85
CA SER A 66 -3.85 -5.38 -3.63
C SER A 66 -3.33 -4.14 -4.36
N ARG A 67 -4.22 -3.32 -4.93
CA ARG A 67 -3.85 -2.06 -5.59
C ARG A 67 -3.20 -1.10 -4.60
N ILE A 68 -3.78 -0.94 -3.41
CA ILE A 68 -3.23 -0.09 -2.35
C ILE A 68 -1.87 -0.61 -1.88
N GLY A 69 -1.73 -1.92 -1.66
CA GLY A 69 -0.44 -2.51 -1.26
C GLY A 69 0.66 -2.28 -2.30
N LEU A 70 0.34 -2.40 -3.59
CA LEU A 70 1.27 -2.07 -4.67
C LEU A 70 1.62 -0.58 -4.68
N ASP A 71 0.67 0.31 -4.41
CA ASP A 71 0.91 1.75 -4.31
C ASP A 71 1.79 2.11 -3.10
N MET A 72 1.59 1.47 -1.94
CA MET A 72 2.42 1.62 -0.74
C MET A 72 3.89 1.33 -1.04
N VAL A 73 4.13 0.23 -1.75
CA VAL A 73 5.46 -0.20 -2.12
C VAL A 73 6.03 0.70 -3.22
N SER A 74 5.33 0.81 -4.36
CA SER A 74 5.85 1.44 -5.58
C SER A 74 5.91 2.97 -5.54
N LYS A 75 4.91 3.64 -4.96
CA LYS A 75 4.77 5.10 -4.98
C LYS A 75 5.24 5.74 -3.68
N PHE A 76 4.89 5.14 -2.53
CA PHE A 76 5.18 5.72 -1.22
C PHE A 76 6.46 5.17 -0.58
N GLU A 77 7.04 4.11 -1.16
CA GLU A 77 8.25 3.44 -0.66
C GLU A 77 8.15 2.98 0.81
N TRP A 78 6.92 2.72 1.30
CA TRP A 78 6.66 2.20 2.64
C TRP A 78 6.90 0.69 2.66
N ARG A 79 8.16 0.32 2.93
CA ARG A 79 8.65 -1.07 2.96
C ARG A 79 9.55 -1.23 4.18
N SER A 80 9.46 -2.36 4.87
CA SER A 80 10.40 -2.66 5.97
C SER A 80 11.81 -3.00 5.46
N CYS A 81 11.93 -3.44 4.21
CA CYS A 81 13.20 -3.80 3.59
C CYS A 81 13.75 -2.63 2.78
N THR A 82 14.90 -2.11 3.20
CA THR A 82 15.60 -0.93 2.65
C THR A 82 16.31 -1.21 1.31
N SER A 83 15.78 -2.12 0.48
CA SER A 83 16.32 -2.36 -0.85
C SER A 83 15.61 -1.47 -1.88
N PRO A 84 16.33 -0.67 -2.68
CA PRO A 84 15.73 0.15 -3.72
C PRO A 84 15.19 -0.73 -4.86
N PHE A 85 13.96 -1.20 -4.71
CA PHE A 85 13.27 -2.01 -5.71
C PHE A 85 12.17 -1.18 -6.40
N ARG A 86 12.49 -0.56 -7.55
CA ARG A 86 11.48 0.15 -8.36
C ARG A 86 10.71 -0.82 -9.24
N ILE A 87 9.39 -0.86 -9.09
CA ILE A 87 8.49 -1.63 -9.94
C ILE A 87 8.08 -0.73 -11.10
N ASN A 88 8.62 -0.95 -12.30
CA ASN A 88 8.30 -0.13 -13.48
C ASN A 88 7.05 -0.69 -14.19
N LYS A 89 6.02 0.13 -14.40
CA LYS A 89 4.69 -0.31 -14.87
C LYS A 89 4.68 -0.80 -16.34
N HIS A 90 5.76 -0.60 -17.09
CA HIS A 90 5.79 -0.86 -18.54
C HIS A 90 6.71 -1.95 -19.05
N LEU A 91 7.61 -2.53 -18.25
CA LEU A 91 8.44 -3.65 -18.72
C LEU A 91 8.63 -4.66 -17.59
N GLY A 92 8.58 -5.95 -17.94
CA GLY A 92 8.89 -7.04 -17.02
C GLY A 92 10.19 -6.78 -16.27
N VAL A 93 10.20 -7.22 -15.01
CA VAL A 93 11.31 -7.20 -14.04
C VAL A 93 12.67 -7.00 -14.73
N HIS A 94 13.19 -5.77 -14.69
CA HIS A 94 14.56 -5.48 -15.10
C HIS A 94 15.40 -5.16 -13.86
N GLU A 95 16.39 -6.03 -13.65
CA GLU A 95 17.63 -5.97 -12.86
C GLU A 95 17.76 -4.93 -11.72
N PRO A 96 18.33 -5.33 -10.56
CA PRO A 96 18.64 -4.41 -9.48
C PRO A 96 19.50 -3.28 -10.02
N THR A 97 19.03 -2.04 -9.84
CA THR A 97 19.74 -0.85 -10.28
C THR A 97 21.13 -0.88 -9.67
N ARG A 98 22.13 -1.11 -10.52
CA ARG A 98 23.54 -1.15 -10.18
C ARG A 98 23.85 0.09 -9.34
N PHE A 99 24.24 -0.14 -8.08
CA PHE A 99 24.73 0.90 -7.20
C PHE A 99 25.77 1.73 -7.96
N ILE A 100 25.58 3.04 -7.98
CA ILE A 100 26.62 3.95 -8.44
C ILE A 100 27.77 3.75 -7.45
N HIS A 101 28.80 3.03 -7.89
CA HIS A 101 30.03 2.90 -7.15
C HIS A 101 30.65 4.30 -7.09
N VAL A 102 30.35 5.06 -6.04
CA VAL A 102 31.07 6.29 -5.73
C VAL A 102 32.50 5.85 -5.41
N GLN A 103 33.42 6.11 -6.33
CA GLN A 103 34.85 5.98 -6.05
C GLN A 103 35.17 7.02 -4.95
N PRO A 104 35.78 6.62 -3.81
CA PRO A 104 36.22 7.59 -2.82
C PRO A 104 37.49 8.27 -3.36
N ASN A 105 37.33 9.33 -4.14
CA ASN A 105 38.43 10.20 -4.54
C ASN A 105 38.29 11.57 -3.86
N GLU A 106 38.86 11.71 -2.67
CA GLU A 106 39.68 12.89 -2.34
C GLU A 106 40.44 12.66 -1.02
N SER A 107 41.77 12.63 -1.14
CA SER A 107 42.70 12.73 -0.03
C SER A 107 42.52 14.08 0.65
N VAL A 108 41.87 14.10 1.81
CA VAL A 108 41.82 15.29 2.66
C VAL A 108 43.21 15.55 3.22
N THR A 109 44.00 16.41 2.55
CA THR A 109 45.21 16.99 3.11
C THR A 109 44.81 17.98 4.20
N ARG A 110 44.83 17.53 5.46
CA ARG A 110 44.98 18.40 6.63
C ARG A 110 46.48 18.50 6.87
N ASP A 111 47.09 19.65 6.54
CA ASP A 111 48.31 20.21 7.15
C ASP A 111 48.73 21.52 6.45
N ALA A 112 47.83 22.50 6.44
CA ALA A 112 48.20 23.90 6.15
C ALA A 112 47.24 24.82 6.90
N ILE A 113 47.49 24.99 8.21
CA ILE A 113 47.26 26.16 9.07
C ILE A 113 47.78 25.74 10.46
N ALA A 114 49.06 26.06 10.73
CA ALA A 114 49.70 26.35 12.02
C ALA A 114 51.22 26.23 11.86
#